data_AF-A0A6L7MRB0-F1
#
_entry.id   AF-A0A6L7MRB0-F1
#
_cell.length_a   1.000
_cell.length_b   1.000
_cell.length_c   1.000
_cell.angle_alpha   90.00
_cell.angle_beta   90.00
_cell.angle_gamma   90.00
#
_symmetry.space_group_name_H-M   'P 1'
#
loop_
_entity.id
_entity.type
_entity.pdbx_description
1 polymer ?
#
loop_
_entity_poly.entity_id
_entity_poly.type
_entity_poly.pdbx_seq_one_letter_code
_entity_poly.pdbx_strand_id
1 'polypeptide(L)'
;MASPHGPNIDNLRKQAKALLRGWQQGDSRAHERVAASFAAAHRPGLQSAQFVLAREYGFRSWTALLEFVPRMGHFDDIATFRIAREFDVSRERLWQAISDPDEVGAWFLPVSFEPTVGAPYAFRSEPPMTGTLGECHAEHAIRFDSADGAFWRFAIEPMEGPATPCFCIAVEDRMTRESVEQFPGGATKAWNPGVTAGWHQILDALEQHLTGHSRRQSTIPFCAGSTTGCLRN
;
A
#
# COMPACT_ATOMS: atom_id res chain seq x y z
N MET A 1 -17.72 -8.91 -9.46
CA MET A 1 -16.27 -9.06 -9.73
C MET A 1 -15.55 -8.04 -8.86
N ALA A 2 -14.57 -8.46 -8.06
CA ALA A 2 -13.76 -7.53 -7.26
C ALA A 2 -13.03 -6.57 -8.21
N SER A 3 -12.99 -5.28 -7.86
CA SER A 3 -12.29 -4.28 -8.68
C SER A 3 -10.81 -4.68 -8.78
N PRO A 4 -10.16 -4.54 -9.96
CA PRO A 4 -8.81 -5.03 -10.16
C PRO A 4 -7.79 -4.35 -9.23
N HIS A 5 -8.08 -3.13 -8.75
CA HIS A 5 -7.29 -2.37 -7.80
C HIS A 5 -7.54 -2.86 -6.38
N GLY A 6 -6.45 -3.21 -5.68
CA GLY A 6 -6.43 -3.51 -4.25
C GLY A 6 -7.20 -2.45 -3.45
N PRO A 7 -7.55 -2.74 -2.19
CA PRO A 7 -8.47 -1.89 -1.45
C PRO A 7 -7.87 -0.49 -1.27
N ASN A 8 -8.34 0.49 -2.06
CA ASN A 8 -8.21 1.93 -1.84
C ASN A 8 -9.60 2.43 -1.41
N ILE A 9 -9.67 3.40 -0.50
CA ILE A 9 -10.93 4.04 -0.05
C ILE A 9 -11.85 4.40 -1.22
N ASP A 10 -11.34 5.02 -2.28
CA ASP A 10 -12.16 5.43 -3.41
C ASP A 10 -12.61 4.25 -4.27
N ASN A 11 -11.76 3.24 -4.44
CA ASN A 11 -12.14 2.00 -5.11
C ASN A 11 -13.20 1.24 -4.29
N LEU A 12 -13.10 1.21 -2.97
CA LEU A 12 -14.09 0.60 -2.08
C LEU A 12 -15.42 1.36 -2.15
N ARG A 13 -15.40 2.70 -2.19
CA ARG A 13 -16.61 3.53 -2.39
C ARG A 13 -17.26 3.23 -3.74
N LYS A 14 -16.47 3.10 -4.82
CA LYS A 14 -16.97 2.70 -6.15
C LYS A 14 -17.55 1.29 -6.13
N GLN A 15 -16.89 0.35 -5.47
CA GLN A 15 -17.37 -1.03 -5.31
C GLN A 15 -18.70 -1.09 -4.55
N ALA A 16 -18.87 -0.28 -3.48
CA ALA A 16 -20.11 -0.23 -2.72
C ALA A 16 -21.28 0.26 -3.58
N LYS A 17 -21.03 1.32 -4.37
CA LYS A 17 -22.02 1.84 -5.33
C LYS A 17 -22.33 0.82 -6.43
N ALA A 18 -21.33 0.13 -6.95
CA ALA A 18 -21.51 -0.90 -7.97
C ALA A 18 -22.33 -2.10 -7.44
N LEU A 19 -22.06 -2.55 -6.22
CA LEU A 19 -22.82 -3.61 -5.56
C LEU A 19 -24.30 -3.22 -5.40
N LEU A 20 -24.57 -2.00 -4.93
CA LEU A 20 -25.93 -1.50 -4.77
C LEU A 20 -26.67 -1.44 -6.13
N ARG A 21 -26.02 -0.94 -7.17
CA ARG A 21 -26.60 -0.88 -8.53
C ARG A 21 -26.88 -2.28 -9.09
N GLY A 22 -25.94 -3.22 -8.95
CA GLY A 22 -26.15 -4.60 -9.36
C GLY A 22 -27.34 -5.23 -8.66
N TRP A 23 -27.47 -5.01 -7.34
CA TRP A 23 -28.62 -5.49 -6.57
C TRP A 23 -29.94 -4.91 -7.09
N GLN A 24 -29.98 -3.61 -7.38
CA GLN A 24 -31.16 -2.93 -7.94
C GLN A 24 -31.55 -3.44 -9.33
N GLN A 25 -30.58 -3.91 -10.12
CA GLN A 25 -30.77 -4.45 -11.46
C GLN A 25 -31.11 -5.94 -11.48
N GLY A 26 -31.16 -6.60 -10.31
CA GLY A 26 -31.44 -8.04 -10.23
C GLY A 26 -30.24 -8.93 -10.54
N ASP A 27 -29.00 -8.43 -10.42
CA ASP A 27 -27.80 -9.25 -10.53
C ASP A 27 -27.78 -10.31 -9.41
N SER A 28 -27.89 -11.59 -9.80
CA SER A 28 -27.90 -12.74 -8.89
C SER A 28 -26.70 -12.75 -7.93
N ARG A 29 -25.50 -12.37 -8.43
CA ARG A 29 -24.29 -12.33 -7.60
C ARG A 29 -24.34 -11.20 -6.58
N ALA A 30 -24.96 -10.07 -6.93
CA ALA A 30 -25.17 -8.98 -5.98
C ALA A 30 -26.20 -9.36 -4.92
N HIS A 31 -27.25 -10.09 -5.30
CA HIS A 31 -28.28 -10.60 -4.38
C HIS A 31 -27.70 -11.59 -3.38
N GLU A 32 -26.91 -12.56 -3.83
CA GLU A 32 -26.21 -13.53 -2.97
C GLU A 32 -25.32 -12.84 -1.92
N ARG A 33 -24.52 -11.86 -2.35
CA ARG A 33 -23.62 -11.11 -1.46
C ARG A 33 -24.38 -10.35 -0.38
N VAL A 34 -25.49 -9.72 -0.73
CA VAL A 34 -26.35 -9.01 0.24
C VAL A 34 -27.03 -10.00 1.19
N ALA A 35 -27.57 -11.10 0.65
CA ALA A 35 -28.26 -12.14 1.43
C ALA A 35 -27.34 -12.83 2.44
N ALA A 36 -26.03 -12.91 2.18
CA ALA A 36 -25.06 -13.44 3.13
C ALA A 36 -24.91 -12.59 4.40
N SER A 37 -25.28 -11.30 4.35
CA SER A 37 -25.16 -10.37 5.49
C SER A 37 -26.51 -9.87 6.03
N PHE A 38 -27.58 -9.97 5.26
CA PHE A 38 -28.90 -9.42 5.58
C PHE A 38 -30.02 -10.41 5.25
N ALA A 39 -31.13 -10.35 5.98
CA ALA A 39 -32.30 -11.18 5.71
C ALA A 39 -32.93 -10.87 4.34
N ALA A 40 -33.63 -11.84 3.75
CA ALA A 40 -34.19 -11.74 2.39
C ALA A 40 -35.18 -10.58 2.17
N ALA A 41 -35.88 -10.12 3.22
CA ALA A 41 -36.80 -8.98 3.14
C ALA A 41 -36.09 -7.60 3.19
N HIS A 42 -34.79 -7.58 3.46
CA HIS A 42 -34.02 -6.34 3.58
C HIS A 42 -33.82 -5.69 2.22
N ARG A 43 -34.20 -4.41 2.10
CA ARG A 43 -33.85 -3.59 0.93
C ARG A 43 -32.54 -2.85 1.23
N PRO A 44 -31.41 -3.24 0.62
CA PRO A 44 -30.12 -2.62 0.92
C PRO A 44 -30.08 -1.17 0.40
N GLY A 45 -29.62 -0.27 1.27
CA GLY A 45 -29.12 1.05 0.88
C GLY A 45 -27.60 1.04 0.73
N LEU A 46 -27.00 2.21 0.48
CA LEU A 46 -25.54 2.34 0.33
C LEU A 46 -24.78 1.84 1.57
N GLN A 47 -25.29 2.13 2.78
CA GLN A 47 -24.70 1.66 4.04
C GLN A 47 -24.69 0.13 4.15
N SER A 48 -25.75 -0.54 3.67
CA SER A 48 -25.78 -2.02 3.63
C SER A 48 -24.73 -2.55 2.66
N ALA A 49 -24.57 -1.96 1.48
CA ALA A 49 -23.54 -2.36 0.52
C ALA A 49 -22.10 -2.13 1.06
N GLN A 50 -21.88 -1.02 1.78
CA GLN A 50 -20.62 -0.76 2.48
C GLN A 50 -20.34 -1.79 3.58
N PHE A 51 -21.37 -2.17 4.34
CA PHE A 51 -21.25 -3.20 5.37
C PHE A 51 -20.93 -4.58 4.80
N VAL A 52 -21.60 -5.00 3.72
CA VAL A 52 -21.28 -6.26 3.01
C VAL A 52 -19.81 -6.29 2.63
N LEU A 53 -19.30 -5.22 2.01
CA LEU A 53 -17.89 -5.12 1.64
C LEU A 53 -16.99 -5.21 2.88
N ALA A 54 -17.28 -4.44 3.94
CA ALA A 54 -16.49 -4.53 5.16
C ALA A 54 -16.37 -5.96 5.68
N ARG A 55 -17.46 -6.73 5.68
CA ARG A 55 -17.48 -8.12 6.13
C ARG A 55 -16.72 -9.06 5.20
N GLU A 56 -16.82 -8.88 3.89
CA GLU A 56 -16.04 -9.64 2.89
C GLU A 56 -14.53 -9.41 3.03
N TYR A 57 -14.13 -8.20 3.44
CA TYR A 57 -12.74 -7.87 3.78
C TYR A 57 -12.35 -8.26 5.21
N GLY A 58 -13.25 -8.87 6.00
CA GLY A 58 -12.98 -9.34 7.36
C GLY A 58 -13.18 -8.30 8.47
N PHE A 59 -13.68 -7.11 8.15
CA PHE A 59 -13.91 -6.01 9.11
C PHE A 59 -15.33 -6.02 9.68
N ARG A 60 -15.44 -5.52 10.92
CA ARG A 60 -16.74 -5.43 11.63
C ARG A 60 -17.59 -4.25 11.18
N SER A 61 -16.98 -3.23 10.60
CA SER A 61 -17.66 -2.02 10.14
C SER A 61 -16.95 -1.41 8.95
N TRP A 62 -17.67 -0.59 8.20
CA TRP A 62 -17.11 0.19 7.10
C TRP A 62 -16.03 1.16 7.59
N THR A 63 -16.25 1.81 8.73
CA THR A 63 -15.25 2.71 9.35
C THR A 63 -13.96 1.95 9.69
N ALA A 64 -14.05 0.75 10.29
CA ALA A 64 -12.87 -0.05 10.60
C ALA A 64 -12.09 -0.46 9.33
N LEU A 65 -12.79 -0.78 8.24
CA LEU A 65 -12.16 -1.01 6.95
C LEU A 65 -11.45 0.27 6.44
N LEU A 66 -12.12 1.42 6.47
CA LEU A 66 -11.55 2.68 6.00
C LEU A 66 -10.36 3.16 6.83
N GLU A 67 -10.33 2.89 8.13
CA GLU A 67 -9.19 3.20 9.01
C GLU A 67 -8.00 2.25 8.78
N PHE A 68 -8.27 1.02 8.34
CA PHE A 68 -7.24 0.02 8.10
C PHE A 68 -6.59 0.17 6.73
N VAL A 69 -7.40 0.46 5.70
CA VAL A 69 -6.98 0.46 4.30
C VAL A 69 -5.76 1.34 4.00
N PRO A 70 -5.70 2.61 4.44
CA PRO A 70 -4.50 3.44 4.29
C PRO A 70 -3.26 2.81 4.90
N ARG A 71 -3.43 2.08 6.01
CA ARG A 71 -2.36 1.37 6.72
C ARG A 71 -1.96 0.06 6.05
N MET A 72 -2.77 -0.54 5.20
CA MET A 72 -2.37 -1.75 4.47
C MET A 72 -1.49 -1.42 3.25
N GLY A 73 -1.56 -0.17 2.78
CA GLY A 73 -1.14 0.17 1.44
C GLY A 73 -2.15 -0.32 0.39
N HIS A 74 -2.15 0.31 -0.77
CA HIS A 74 -3.11 0.05 -1.84
C HIS A 74 -2.47 0.30 -3.20
N PHE A 75 -3.14 -0.18 -4.24
CA PHE A 75 -2.76 0.10 -5.62
C PHE A 75 -3.72 1.13 -6.21
N ASP A 76 -3.19 2.22 -6.74
CA ASP A 76 -3.98 3.22 -7.47
C ASP A 76 -4.33 2.72 -8.88
N ASP A 77 -3.36 2.04 -9.50
CA ASP A 77 -3.50 1.35 -10.78
C ASP A 77 -2.72 0.02 -10.76
N ILE A 78 -2.63 -0.69 -11.89
CA ILE A 78 -1.94 -1.99 -11.98
C ILE A 78 -0.48 -1.97 -11.57
N ALA A 79 0.17 -0.82 -11.63
CA ALA A 79 1.61 -0.68 -11.43
C ALA A 79 1.98 0.39 -10.40
N THR A 80 1.03 1.05 -9.75
CA THR A 80 1.32 2.08 -8.73
C THR A 80 0.83 1.62 -7.37
N PHE A 81 1.76 1.22 -6.48
CA PHE A 81 1.50 0.93 -5.09
C PHE A 81 1.74 2.16 -4.21
N ARG A 82 0.91 2.37 -3.20
CA ARG A 82 1.04 3.44 -2.21
C ARG A 82 0.83 2.93 -0.80
N ILE A 83 1.64 3.41 0.13
CA ILE A 83 1.46 3.14 1.56
C ILE A 83 1.91 4.37 2.35
N ALA A 84 1.19 4.68 3.43
CA ALA A 84 1.62 5.70 4.38
C ALA A 84 1.81 5.09 5.77
N ARG A 85 2.88 5.50 6.45
CA ARG A 85 3.18 5.11 7.83
C ARG A 85 3.45 6.32 8.69
N GLU A 86 2.77 6.39 9.82
CA GLU A 86 2.98 7.40 10.85
C GLU A 86 4.24 7.06 11.65
N PHE A 87 5.05 8.07 11.93
CA PHE A 87 6.24 7.96 12.77
C PHE A 87 6.23 9.08 13.82
N ASP A 88 6.55 8.74 15.07
CA ASP A 88 6.62 9.67 16.19
C ASP A 88 8.06 10.20 16.36
N VAL A 89 8.58 10.83 15.30
CA VAL A 89 9.89 11.48 15.27
C VAL A 89 9.80 12.81 14.52
N SER A 90 10.80 13.67 14.68
CA SER A 90 10.80 14.97 13.99
C SER A 90 10.93 14.82 12.47
N ARG A 91 10.48 15.83 11.72
CA ARG A 91 10.60 15.90 10.26
C ARG A 91 12.05 15.79 9.81
N GLU A 92 12.96 16.47 10.50
CA GLU A 92 14.39 16.49 10.19
C GLU A 92 15.01 15.09 10.34
N ARG A 93 14.59 14.34 11.37
CA ARG A 93 15.03 12.96 11.57
C ARG A 93 14.51 12.03 10.48
N LEU A 94 13.25 12.19 10.08
CA LEU A 94 12.68 11.46 8.93
C LEU A 94 13.42 11.77 7.64
N TRP A 95 13.71 13.05 7.40
CA TRP A 95 14.46 13.48 6.23
C TRP A 95 15.83 12.82 6.19
N GLN A 96 16.58 12.91 7.28
CA GLN A 96 17.89 12.25 7.38
C GLN A 96 17.78 10.74 7.08
N ALA A 97 16.78 10.05 7.63
CA ALA A 97 16.61 8.61 7.42
C ALA A 97 16.35 8.22 5.95
N ILE A 98 15.75 9.10 5.15
CA ILE A 98 15.40 8.82 3.75
C ILE A 98 16.35 9.49 2.74
N SER A 99 17.17 10.47 3.16
CA SER A 99 18.04 11.25 2.27
C SER A 99 19.53 11.05 2.50
N ASP A 100 19.94 10.53 3.65
CA ASP A 100 21.34 10.18 3.93
C ASP A 100 21.62 8.75 3.41
N PRO A 101 22.59 8.56 2.49
CA PRO A 101 22.87 7.24 1.92
C PRO A 101 23.24 6.17 2.95
N ASP A 102 23.92 6.53 4.04
CA ASP A 102 24.31 5.58 5.08
C ASP A 102 23.10 5.14 5.90
N GLU A 103 22.19 6.08 6.20
CA GLU A 103 20.94 5.80 6.89
C GLU A 103 20.00 4.95 6.01
N VAL A 104 19.81 5.33 4.74
CA VAL A 104 19.02 4.53 3.77
C VAL A 104 19.61 3.13 3.63
N GLY A 105 20.94 3.04 3.59
CA GLY A 105 21.68 1.78 3.55
C GLY A 105 21.44 0.86 4.75
N ALA A 106 21.10 1.42 5.91
CA ALA A 106 20.90 0.68 7.15
C ALA A 106 19.55 -0.04 7.24
N TRP A 107 18.48 0.52 6.66
CA TRP A 107 17.12 -0.03 6.76
C TRP A 107 16.51 -0.51 5.45
N PHE A 108 17.03 -0.09 4.29
CA PHE A 108 16.52 -0.50 2.98
C PHE A 108 17.50 -1.40 2.23
N LEU A 109 18.47 -0.80 1.55
CA LEU A 109 19.52 -1.49 0.79
C LEU A 109 20.75 -0.58 0.75
N PRO A 110 21.99 -1.12 0.86
CA PRO A 110 23.19 -0.30 0.76
C PRO A 110 23.20 0.50 -0.54
N VAL A 111 23.40 1.81 -0.46
CA VAL A 111 23.24 2.71 -1.60
C VAL A 111 24.33 3.77 -1.64
N SER A 112 24.64 4.25 -2.84
CA SER A 112 25.42 5.47 -3.05
C SER A 112 24.63 6.46 -3.89
N PHE A 113 24.48 7.71 -3.43
CA PHE A 113 23.93 8.82 -4.20
C PHE A 113 24.32 10.15 -3.55
N GLU A 114 24.19 11.25 -4.29
CA GLU A 114 24.16 12.60 -3.72
C GLU A 114 22.71 13.09 -3.69
N PRO A 115 22.24 13.77 -2.63
CA PRO A 115 20.85 14.23 -2.49
C PRO A 115 20.57 15.46 -3.37
N THR A 116 20.81 15.34 -4.68
CA THR A 116 20.62 16.37 -5.69
C THR A 116 19.86 15.79 -6.87
N VAL A 117 18.87 16.52 -7.38
CA VAL A 117 18.11 16.10 -8.57
C VAL A 117 19.05 15.86 -9.75
N GLY A 118 18.86 14.74 -10.44
CA GLY A 118 19.68 14.29 -11.56
C GLY A 118 20.95 13.52 -11.16
N ALA A 119 21.32 13.51 -9.88
CA ALA A 119 22.46 12.71 -9.42
C ALA A 119 22.20 11.21 -9.59
N PRO A 120 23.21 10.42 -9.99
CA PRO A 120 23.05 8.99 -10.09
C PRO A 120 22.93 8.35 -8.71
N TYR A 121 22.14 7.27 -8.63
CA TYR A 121 22.16 6.36 -7.49
C TYR A 121 22.50 4.94 -7.93
N ALA A 122 23.05 4.17 -7.00
CA ALA A 122 23.24 2.73 -7.17
C ALA A 122 22.99 2.01 -5.84
N PHE A 123 21.91 1.23 -5.78
CA PHE A 123 21.68 0.28 -4.70
C PHE A 123 22.45 -1.01 -4.99
N ARG A 124 23.10 -1.55 -3.95
CA ARG A 124 23.79 -2.84 -4.02
C ARG A 124 22.76 -3.96 -3.90
N SER A 125 22.36 -4.47 -5.05
CA SER A 125 21.46 -5.60 -5.24
C SER A 125 21.95 -6.46 -6.40
N GLU A 126 21.36 -7.65 -6.57
CA GLU A 126 21.58 -8.50 -7.73
C GLU A 126 20.24 -8.75 -8.45
N PRO A 127 20.03 -8.20 -9.67
CA PRO A 127 20.92 -7.26 -10.37
C PRO A 127 21.00 -5.88 -9.68
N PRO A 128 22.03 -5.06 -9.97
CA PRO A 128 22.15 -3.71 -9.40
C PRO A 128 20.97 -2.84 -9.80
N MET A 129 20.37 -2.16 -8.83
CA MET A 129 19.31 -1.19 -9.08
C MET A 129 19.94 0.20 -9.16
N THR A 130 19.94 0.76 -10.36
CA THR A 130 20.62 2.03 -10.68
C THR A 130 19.68 2.99 -11.38
N GLY A 131 19.91 4.28 -11.20
CA GLY A 131 19.11 5.31 -11.85
C GLY A 131 19.55 6.70 -11.45
N THR A 132 18.62 7.64 -11.43
CA THR A 132 18.86 9.03 -11.03
C THR A 132 17.84 9.52 -10.01
N LEU A 133 18.21 10.52 -9.20
CA LEU A 133 17.22 11.18 -8.34
C LEU A 133 16.30 12.05 -9.19
N GLY A 134 15.03 11.68 -9.29
CA GLY A 134 14.00 12.44 -10.02
C GLY A 134 13.44 13.63 -9.25
N GLU A 135 13.54 13.58 -7.92
CA GLU A 135 13.05 14.60 -7.00
C GLU A 135 13.95 14.59 -5.76
N CYS A 136 14.31 15.77 -5.26
CA CYS A 136 14.96 15.94 -3.97
C CYS A 136 14.59 17.32 -3.42
N HIS A 137 13.58 17.34 -2.55
CA HIS A 137 13.14 18.53 -1.84
C HIS A 137 13.43 18.31 -0.36
N ALA A 138 14.41 19.06 0.16
CA ALA A 138 14.84 18.98 1.55
C ALA A 138 13.64 18.99 2.50
N GLU A 139 13.60 18.00 3.39
CA GLU A 139 12.54 17.78 4.39
C GLU A 139 11.13 17.52 3.85
N HIS A 140 10.98 17.27 2.54
CA HIS A 140 9.68 17.04 1.91
C HIS A 140 9.63 15.73 1.16
N ALA A 141 10.56 15.48 0.24
CA ALA A 141 10.50 14.29 -0.60
C ALA A 141 11.81 13.97 -1.33
N ILE A 142 12.01 12.69 -1.60
CA ILE A 142 13.07 12.17 -2.46
C ILE A 142 12.51 11.06 -3.35
N ARG A 143 12.88 11.08 -4.63
CA ARG A 143 12.42 10.10 -5.63
C ARG A 143 13.59 9.52 -6.39
N PHE A 144 13.61 8.20 -6.50
CA PHE A 144 14.63 7.42 -7.20
C PHE A 144 14.02 6.87 -8.49
N ASP A 145 14.40 7.44 -9.62
CA ASP A 145 13.90 7.09 -10.95
C ASP A 145 14.80 6.03 -11.59
N SER A 146 14.21 4.98 -12.13
CA SER A 146 14.87 3.98 -12.96
C SER A 146 14.73 4.35 -14.44
N ALA A 147 15.68 3.90 -15.27
CA ALA A 147 15.72 4.21 -16.70
C ALA A 147 14.51 3.66 -17.49
N ASP A 148 13.86 2.61 -16.97
CA ASP A 148 12.67 1.98 -17.53
C ASP A 148 11.35 2.68 -17.15
N GLY A 149 11.43 3.79 -16.43
CA GLY A 149 10.29 4.60 -16.00
C GLY A 149 9.62 4.12 -14.72
N ALA A 150 10.16 3.08 -14.07
CA ALA A 150 9.82 2.77 -12.69
C ALA A 150 10.43 3.82 -11.74
N PHE A 151 9.81 4.02 -10.58
CA PHE A 151 10.40 4.83 -9.52
C PHE A 151 9.84 4.43 -8.16
N TRP A 152 10.57 4.74 -7.10
CA TRP A 152 9.98 4.87 -5.77
C TRP A 152 10.23 6.26 -5.20
N ARG A 153 9.22 6.77 -4.51
CA ARG A 153 9.20 8.09 -3.89
C ARG A 153 8.90 7.96 -2.42
N PHE A 154 9.69 8.62 -1.58
CA PHE A 154 9.42 8.82 -0.17
C PHE A 154 9.07 10.29 0.04
N ALA A 155 7.95 10.56 0.70
CA ALA A 155 7.55 11.91 1.06
C ALA A 155 7.12 12.01 2.52
N ILE A 156 7.46 13.14 3.15
CA ILE A 156 7.12 13.45 4.52
C ILE A 156 5.90 14.37 4.49
N GLU A 157 4.77 13.87 5.00
CA GLU A 157 3.52 14.64 5.06
C GLU A 157 3.16 14.93 6.52
N PRO A 158 2.72 16.16 6.85
CA PRO A 158 2.25 16.49 8.18
C PRO A 158 0.90 15.80 8.46
N MET A 159 0.74 15.28 9.66
CA MET A 159 -0.54 14.77 10.14
C MET A 159 -1.32 15.89 10.85
N GLU A 160 -2.59 16.07 10.51
CA GLU A 160 -3.47 16.97 11.27
C GLU A 160 -3.81 16.34 12.63
N GLY A 161 -3.37 16.97 13.73
CA GLY A 161 -3.61 16.47 15.09
C GLY A 161 -3.32 17.52 16.19
N PRO A 162 -3.95 17.41 17.39
CA PRO A 162 -4.06 18.54 18.32
C PRO A 162 -2.93 18.75 19.35
N ALA A 163 -1.85 17.94 19.40
CA ALA A 163 -0.91 18.02 20.53
C ALA A 163 0.59 17.94 20.20
N THR A 164 0.98 17.33 19.08
CA THR A 164 2.39 17.21 18.65
C THR A 164 2.46 17.11 17.13
N PRO A 165 3.47 17.69 16.46
CA PRO A 165 3.64 17.51 15.02
C PRO A 165 4.06 16.06 14.74
N CYS A 166 3.08 15.22 14.40
CA CYS A 166 3.31 13.90 13.87
C CYS A 166 3.48 13.99 12.35
N PHE A 167 4.37 13.16 11.80
CA PHE A 167 4.60 13.08 10.37
C PHE A 167 4.38 11.66 9.90
N CYS A 168 4.02 11.51 8.63
CA CYS A 168 3.99 10.22 7.98
C CYS A 168 4.97 10.18 6.80
N ILE A 169 5.56 9.00 6.58
CA ILE A 169 6.23 8.69 5.31
C ILE A 169 5.18 8.09 4.38
N ALA A 170 4.87 8.82 3.32
CA ALA A 170 4.13 8.34 2.17
C ALA A 170 5.12 7.75 1.17
N VAL A 171 4.98 6.46 0.89
CA VAL A 171 5.69 5.74 -0.15
C VAL A 171 4.80 5.62 -1.38
N GLU A 172 5.37 5.92 -2.54
CA GLU A 172 4.81 5.59 -3.84
C GLU A 172 5.82 4.72 -4.59
N ASP A 173 5.40 3.54 -5.01
CA ASP A 173 6.19 2.59 -5.78
C ASP A 173 5.51 2.37 -7.14
N ARG A 174 6.10 2.96 -8.17
CA ARG A 174 5.68 2.86 -9.55
C ARG A 174 6.55 1.82 -10.25
N MET A 175 5.96 0.69 -10.58
CA MET A 175 6.58 -0.39 -11.34
C MET A 175 6.38 -0.21 -12.84
N THR A 176 7.20 -0.89 -13.64
CA THR A 176 6.92 -1.00 -15.08
C THR A 176 5.77 -1.98 -15.33
N ARG A 177 5.11 -1.82 -16.48
CA ARG A 177 4.07 -2.76 -16.90
C ARG A 177 4.63 -4.18 -17.07
N GLU A 178 5.85 -4.30 -17.59
CA GLU A 178 6.52 -5.58 -17.77
C GLU A 178 6.74 -6.30 -16.43
N SER A 179 7.22 -5.58 -15.40
CA SER A 179 7.36 -6.14 -14.05
C SER A 179 6.02 -6.64 -13.49
N VAL A 180 4.95 -5.88 -13.71
CA VAL A 180 3.60 -6.28 -13.26
C VAL A 180 3.08 -7.51 -13.99
N GLU A 181 3.37 -7.65 -15.28
CA GLU A 181 2.96 -8.83 -16.07
C GLU A 181 3.61 -10.12 -15.58
N GLN A 182 4.78 -10.03 -14.93
CA GLN A 182 5.48 -11.17 -14.33
C GLN A 182 4.91 -11.60 -12.95
N PHE A 183 4.04 -10.81 -12.34
CA PHE A 183 3.48 -11.12 -11.04
C PHE A 183 2.47 -12.29 -11.08
N PRO A 184 2.31 -13.03 -9.96
CA PRO A 184 1.25 -14.03 -9.84
C PRO A 184 -0.14 -13.40 -10.05
N GLY A 185 -0.77 -13.66 -11.20
CA GLY A 185 -2.06 -13.07 -11.61
C GLY A 185 -1.98 -12.02 -12.73
N GLY A 186 -0.76 -11.62 -13.13
CA GLY A 186 -0.46 -10.69 -14.22
C GLY A 186 -1.07 -9.29 -14.06
N ALA A 187 -0.99 -8.47 -15.12
CA ALA A 187 -1.54 -7.11 -15.17
C ALA A 187 -3.08 -7.02 -15.10
N THR A 188 -3.77 -8.13 -14.88
CA THR A 188 -5.24 -8.18 -14.78
C THR A 188 -5.74 -7.76 -13.41
N LYS A 189 -4.88 -7.78 -12.38
CA LYS A 189 -5.19 -7.36 -11.01
C LYS A 189 -4.08 -6.44 -10.50
N ALA A 190 -4.47 -5.21 -10.17
CA ALA A 190 -3.73 -4.25 -9.37
C ALA A 190 -3.73 -4.66 -7.88
N TRP A 191 -3.31 -5.89 -7.59
CA TRP A 191 -3.08 -6.40 -6.23
C TRP A 191 -1.93 -7.40 -6.27
N ASN A 192 -0.86 -7.11 -5.55
CA ASN A 192 0.25 -8.03 -5.37
C ASN A 192 0.59 -8.16 -3.87
N PRO A 193 0.31 -9.32 -3.24
CA PRO A 193 0.60 -9.52 -1.83
C PRO A 193 2.10 -9.51 -1.52
N GLY A 194 2.96 -9.85 -2.48
CA GLY A 194 4.41 -9.80 -2.33
C GLY A 194 4.93 -8.36 -2.24
N VAL A 195 4.47 -7.47 -3.11
CA VAL A 195 4.82 -6.03 -3.06
C VAL A 195 4.33 -5.41 -1.76
N THR A 196 3.08 -5.66 -1.40
CA THR A 196 2.51 -5.15 -0.15
C THR A 196 3.29 -5.65 1.07
N ALA A 197 3.55 -6.96 1.16
CA ALA A 197 4.32 -7.53 2.26
C ALA A 197 5.76 -6.99 2.31
N GLY A 198 6.43 -6.85 1.16
CA GLY A 198 7.77 -6.28 1.07
C GLY A 198 7.84 -4.86 1.62
N TRP A 199 6.93 -3.97 1.21
CA TRP A 199 6.90 -2.60 1.73
C TRP A 199 6.58 -2.51 3.22
N HIS A 200 5.72 -3.41 3.76
CA HIS A 200 5.53 -3.47 5.22
C HIS A 200 6.82 -3.85 5.94
N GLN A 201 7.54 -4.87 5.44
CA GLN A 201 8.81 -5.28 6.05
C GLN A 201 9.87 -4.17 6.00
N ILE A 202 9.95 -3.46 4.87
CA ILE A 202 10.85 -2.32 4.67
C ILE A 202 10.51 -1.19 5.65
N LEU A 203 9.23 -0.84 5.81
CA LEU A 203 8.81 0.23 6.72
C LEU A 203 8.92 -0.17 8.19
N ASP A 204 8.80 -1.46 8.52
CA ASP A 204 9.09 -1.97 9.86
C ASP A 204 10.59 -1.85 10.17
N ALA A 205 11.48 -2.09 9.20
CA ALA A 205 12.92 -1.87 9.34
C ALA A 205 13.26 -0.39 9.54
N LEU A 206 12.58 0.51 8.82
CA LEU A 206 12.68 1.96 9.04
C LEU A 206 12.23 2.35 10.46
N GLU A 207 11.11 1.83 10.96
CA GLU A 207 10.64 2.09 12.33
C GLU A 207 11.67 1.62 13.37
N GLN A 208 12.24 0.44 13.18
CA GLN A 208 13.29 -0.09 14.03
C GLN A 208 14.56 0.76 13.99
N HIS A 209 14.97 1.25 12.81
CA HIS A 209 16.13 2.12 12.65
C HIS A 209 15.93 3.50 13.30
N LEU A 210 14.73 4.06 13.18
CA LEU A 210 14.38 5.37 13.75
C LEU A 210 14.26 5.34 15.28
N THR A 211 13.69 4.27 15.84
CA THR A 211 13.26 4.24 17.25
C THR A 211 14.02 3.23 18.11
N GLY A 212 14.77 2.31 17.50
CA GLY A 212 15.34 1.14 18.16
C GLY A 212 14.32 0.06 18.56
N HIS A 213 13.02 0.29 18.34
CA HIS A 213 11.94 -0.64 18.69
C HIS A 213 11.41 -1.34 17.45
N SER A 214 11.38 -2.67 17.46
CA SER A 214 10.57 -3.41 16.49
C SER A 214 9.12 -3.42 16.95
N ARG A 215 8.19 -2.96 16.10
CA ARG A 215 6.76 -3.22 16.34
C ARG A 215 6.58 -4.73 16.46
N ARG A 216 6.01 -5.20 17.58
CA ARG A 216 5.46 -6.57 17.61
C ARG A 216 4.45 -6.61 16.48
N GLN A 217 4.68 -7.47 15.49
CA GLN A 217 3.80 -7.66 14.34
C GLN A 217 2.35 -7.65 14.84
N SER A 218 1.64 -6.55 14.58
CA SER A 218 0.19 -6.54 14.72
C SER A 218 -0.24 -7.52 13.65
N THR A 219 -0.52 -8.75 14.06
CA THR A 219 -1.00 -9.83 13.21
C THR A 219 -2.09 -9.26 12.33
N ILE A 220 -1.74 -8.90 11.10
CA ILE A 220 -2.74 -8.67 10.06
C ILE A 220 -3.52 -9.97 10.08
N PRO A 221 -4.85 -9.96 10.26
CA PRO A 221 -5.61 -11.18 10.08
C PRO A 221 -5.32 -11.61 8.64
N PHE A 222 -4.42 -12.59 8.51
CA PHE A 222 -4.16 -13.27 7.27
C PHE A 222 -5.52 -13.81 6.87
N CYS A 223 -6.13 -13.21 5.85
CA CYS A 223 -7.31 -13.77 5.23
C CYS A 223 -6.87 -15.08 4.59
N ALA A 224 -6.87 -16.14 5.40
CA ALA A 224 -6.67 -17.51 4.98
C ALA A 224 -7.79 -17.84 4.00
N GLY A 225 -7.50 -17.66 2.72
CA GLY A 225 -8.34 -18.06 1.62
C GLY A 225 -7.48 -18.74 0.57
N SER A 226 -7.42 -20.07 0.66
CA SER A 226 -6.89 -21.03 -0.34
C SER A 226 -5.49 -21.59 -0.09
N THR A 227 -5.33 -22.36 0.99
CA THR A 227 -4.50 -23.57 0.94
C THR A 227 -5.22 -24.62 0.11
N THR A 228 -4.73 -24.92 -1.09
CA THR A 228 -4.62 -26.29 -1.65
C THR A 228 -3.73 -26.22 -2.89
N GLY A 229 -2.57 -26.87 -2.88
CA GLY A 229 -1.75 -27.03 -4.09
C GLY A 229 -0.27 -27.26 -3.81
N CYS A 230 0.05 -28.44 -3.28
CA CYS A 230 1.40 -28.94 -2.98
C CYS A 230 2.45 -28.69 -4.07
N LEU A 231 3.62 -28.20 -3.65
CA LEU A 231 4.90 -28.46 -4.31
C LEU A 231 5.48 -29.80 -3.77
N ARG A 232 5.45 -30.80 -4.64
CA ARG A 232 6.38 -31.95 -4.79
C ARG A 232 6.39 -32.18 -6.31
N ASN A 233 7.49 -32.29 -7.05
CA ASN A 233 8.89 -32.62 -6.79
C ASN A 233 9.80 -31.59 -7.47
#